data_AF-A0A2T4H2Q8-F1
#
_entry.id   AF-A0A2T4H2Q8-F1
#
_cell.length_a   1.000
_cell.length_b   1.000
_cell.length_c   1.000
_cell.angle_alpha   90.00
_cell.angle_beta   90.00
_cell.angle_gamma   90.00
#
_symmetry.space_group_name_H-M   'P 1'
#
loop_
_entity.id
_entity.type
_entity.pdbx_description
1 polymer ?
#
loop_
_entity_poly.entity_id
_entity_poly.type
_entity_poly.pdbx_seq_one_letter_code
_entity_poly.pdbx_strand_id
1 'polypeptide(L)'
;MKTTTALLALAVAAEGSPLFTKRDDDDVFSDKGKMCKGWNLRSAEGVEELWKKTEAGIDLELFINGHPEHQNNWLKNLEDRVMGGTDGKSGASGCGLIGTSCNPMGGIGCEAQFEKYGTTFINKNSYWIFQSVKGMHGKFAELHRQLTTETLINGLKIPKMIKDFGGDEKNPAQMKGWISAAASMGNALGGLIPGVGSGISAGLGLISGLMSGLALEDEKDDGAATISAGLAEIFKTASVKLEDTLRIATGGGRNEDEYNSLPAPKWDTYQTKIAKLFNGGWFLLDDDVETVRVTLGSITNNIQKKVANDVMKASKLHLVADKLGGKDSREKCGYSTGRQWLPLRDGEEYCWYIMKNDPNHTRQGQWHEVGADIYEKMASYGLGDRETYYKSLIDCALNKGDKDDVDTSNLVQGEIPRCFFNLPAVFVEHDSSHGCGSPFDSHNCDYRKGTPLK
;
A
#
# COMPACT_ATOMS: atom_id res chain seq x y z
N MET A 1 -6.66 -22.74 -48.79
CA MET A 1 -7.63 -23.84 -48.62
C MET A 1 -7.16 -24.99 -47.69
N LYS A 2 -6.03 -24.89 -46.97
CA LYS A 2 -5.60 -25.91 -45.98
C LYS A 2 -5.76 -25.47 -44.50
N THR A 3 -6.07 -24.21 -44.24
CA THR A 3 -6.23 -23.61 -42.91
C THR A 3 -7.58 -23.91 -42.26
N THR A 4 -8.65 -24.04 -43.06
CA THR A 4 -10.01 -24.26 -42.56
C THR A 4 -10.19 -25.66 -41.95
N THR A 5 -9.48 -26.66 -42.45
CA THR A 5 -9.60 -28.06 -42.00
C THR A 5 -8.89 -28.31 -40.66
N ALA A 6 -7.83 -27.57 -40.34
CA ALA A 6 -7.13 -27.67 -39.06
C ALA A 6 -7.91 -27.01 -37.90
N LEU A 7 -8.66 -25.94 -38.19
CA LEU A 7 -9.54 -25.25 -37.22
C LEU A 7 -10.80 -26.07 -36.87
N LEU A 8 -11.37 -26.79 -37.85
CA LEU A 8 -12.47 -27.73 -37.61
C LEU A 8 -12.03 -28.95 -36.80
N ALA A 9 -10.80 -29.43 -36.98
CA ALA A 9 -10.25 -30.54 -36.19
C ALA A 9 -10.01 -30.16 -34.71
N LEU A 10 -9.68 -28.89 -34.42
CA LEU A 10 -9.53 -28.36 -33.06
C LEU A 10 -10.87 -28.22 -32.32
N ALA A 11 -11.96 -27.87 -33.03
CA ALA A 11 -13.29 -27.80 -32.45
C ALA A 11 -13.82 -29.19 -32.04
N VAL A 12 -13.55 -30.22 -32.84
CA VAL A 12 -14.00 -31.60 -32.58
C VAL A 12 -13.13 -32.30 -31.52
N ALA A 13 -11.84 -31.96 -31.41
CA ALA A 13 -10.96 -32.51 -30.36
C ALA A 13 -11.22 -31.89 -28.97
N ALA A 14 -11.76 -30.65 -28.91
CA ALA A 14 -12.20 -30.03 -27.66
C ALA A 14 -13.45 -30.74 -27.09
N GLU A 15 -14.40 -31.13 -27.92
CA GLU A 15 -15.62 -31.84 -27.47
C GLU A 15 -15.36 -33.26 -26.91
N GLY A 16 -14.20 -33.86 -27.23
CA GLY A 16 -13.83 -35.22 -26.80
C GLY A 16 -12.91 -35.31 -25.58
N SER A 17 -12.48 -34.18 -25.01
CA SER A 17 -11.56 -34.18 -23.86
C SER A 17 -12.31 -34.48 -22.55
N PRO A 18 -11.78 -35.31 -21.64
CA PRO A 18 -12.44 -35.66 -20.37
C PRO A 18 -12.55 -34.50 -19.38
N LEU A 19 -12.06 -33.31 -19.74
CA LEU A 19 -12.32 -32.03 -19.04
C LEU A 19 -13.72 -31.45 -19.34
N PHE A 20 -14.42 -31.95 -20.36
CA PHE A 20 -15.79 -31.56 -20.72
C PHE A 20 -16.79 -32.69 -20.39
N THR A 21 -16.85 -33.12 -19.13
CA THR A 21 -17.94 -34.00 -18.69
C THR A 21 -19.27 -33.25 -18.77
N LYS A 22 -20.24 -33.82 -19.51
CA LYS A 22 -21.68 -33.47 -19.62
C LYS A 22 -22.11 -32.22 -18.84
N ARG A 23 -22.29 -31.11 -19.55
CA ARG A 23 -22.86 -29.87 -19.02
C ARG A 23 -24.34 -30.04 -18.68
N ASP A 24 -24.71 -29.65 -17.46
CA ASP A 24 -26.09 -29.55 -16.96
C ASP A 24 -26.90 -28.49 -17.73
N ASP A 25 -28.22 -28.52 -17.61
CA ASP A 25 -29.20 -27.53 -18.13
C ASP A 25 -28.96 -26.07 -17.64
N ASP A 26 -27.92 -25.84 -16.83
CA ASP A 26 -27.52 -24.56 -16.27
C ASP A 26 -26.30 -23.92 -16.98
N ASP A 27 -26.02 -24.35 -18.21
CA ASP A 27 -24.93 -23.84 -19.04
C ASP A 27 -25.11 -22.34 -19.39
N VAL A 28 -24.30 -21.47 -18.78
CA VAL A 28 -24.29 -20.02 -19.05
C VAL A 28 -23.93 -19.68 -20.49
N PHE A 29 -23.30 -20.59 -21.24
CA PHE A 29 -22.95 -20.38 -22.64
C PHE A 29 -24.14 -20.57 -23.60
N SER A 30 -25.21 -21.23 -23.14
CA SER A 30 -26.40 -21.50 -23.95
C SER A 30 -27.41 -20.36 -23.93
N ASP A 31 -27.37 -19.49 -22.91
CA ASP A 31 -28.36 -18.44 -22.68
C ASP A 31 -27.71 -17.06 -22.48
N LYS A 32 -28.09 -16.11 -23.34
CA LYS A 32 -27.65 -14.70 -23.28
C LYS A 32 -27.93 -14.05 -21.93
N GLY A 33 -29.10 -14.30 -21.36
CA GLY A 33 -29.52 -13.74 -20.08
C GLY A 33 -28.63 -14.24 -18.94
N LYS A 34 -28.39 -15.56 -18.88
CA LYS A 34 -27.48 -16.18 -17.90
C LYS A 34 -26.04 -15.70 -18.06
N MET A 35 -25.58 -15.47 -19.30
CA MET A 35 -24.23 -14.97 -19.55
C MET A 35 -24.04 -13.51 -19.09
N CYS A 36 -25.05 -12.67 -19.28
CA CYS A 36 -24.90 -11.22 -19.19
C CYS A 36 -25.57 -10.55 -17.97
N LYS A 37 -26.47 -11.24 -17.27
CA LYS A 37 -27.29 -10.66 -16.20
C LYS A 37 -27.24 -11.50 -14.93
N GLY A 38 -27.61 -10.89 -13.80
CA GLY A 38 -27.76 -11.58 -12.51
C GLY A 38 -26.46 -11.73 -11.71
N TRP A 39 -25.34 -11.23 -12.21
CA TRP A 39 -24.06 -11.27 -11.51
C TRP A 39 -23.96 -10.17 -10.45
N ASN A 40 -23.47 -10.53 -9.25
CA ASN A 40 -23.19 -9.58 -8.19
C ASN A 40 -21.73 -9.11 -8.25
N LEU A 41 -21.47 -8.07 -9.05
CA LEU A 41 -20.14 -7.49 -9.19
C LEU A 41 -19.70 -6.62 -8.01
N ARG A 42 -20.55 -6.42 -7.00
CA ARG A 42 -20.19 -5.66 -5.78
C ARG A 42 -19.59 -6.52 -4.68
N SER A 43 -19.60 -7.84 -4.86
CA SER A 43 -19.04 -8.80 -3.92
C SER A 43 -17.95 -9.62 -4.59
N ALA A 44 -16.93 -9.96 -3.81
CA ALA A 44 -15.90 -10.86 -4.26
C ALA A 44 -16.43 -12.22 -4.71
N GLU A 45 -17.36 -12.78 -3.93
CA GLU A 45 -17.95 -14.08 -4.18
C GLU A 45 -18.71 -14.08 -5.51
N GLY A 46 -19.47 -13.02 -5.78
CA GLY A 46 -20.20 -12.88 -7.04
C GLY A 46 -19.29 -12.67 -8.25
N VAL A 47 -18.16 -11.99 -8.09
CA VAL A 47 -17.15 -11.84 -9.14
C VAL A 47 -16.43 -13.17 -9.42
N GLU A 48 -16.04 -13.89 -8.36
CA GLU A 48 -15.43 -15.22 -8.50
C GLU A 48 -16.41 -16.23 -9.13
N GLU A 49 -17.68 -16.19 -8.73
CA GLU A 49 -18.72 -17.03 -9.29
C GLU A 49 -18.89 -16.76 -10.80
N LEU A 50 -18.96 -15.49 -11.21
CA LEU A 50 -18.99 -15.11 -12.61
C LEU A 50 -17.76 -15.65 -13.35
N TRP A 51 -16.56 -15.38 -12.84
CA TRP A 51 -15.31 -15.77 -13.50
C TRP A 51 -15.21 -17.28 -13.70
N LYS A 52 -15.66 -18.05 -12.70
CA LYS A 52 -15.69 -19.51 -12.73
C LYS A 52 -16.76 -20.05 -13.68
N LYS A 53 -18.01 -19.58 -13.57
CA LYS A 53 -19.13 -20.08 -14.38
C LYS A 53 -18.98 -19.76 -15.86
N THR A 54 -18.43 -18.59 -16.18
CA THR A 54 -18.17 -18.17 -17.57
C THR A 54 -16.89 -18.78 -18.15
N GLU A 55 -16.14 -19.55 -17.35
CA GLU A 55 -14.84 -20.16 -17.69
C GLU A 55 -13.82 -19.16 -18.28
N ALA A 56 -13.96 -17.85 -18.00
CA ALA A 56 -13.19 -16.79 -18.65
C ALA A 56 -11.67 -16.96 -18.44
N GLY A 57 -11.24 -17.40 -17.26
CA GLY A 57 -9.83 -17.68 -16.98
C GLY A 57 -9.27 -18.88 -17.74
N ILE A 58 -10.08 -19.94 -17.93
CA ILE A 58 -9.68 -21.14 -18.68
C ILE A 58 -9.51 -20.78 -20.15
N ASP A 59 -10.47 -20.06 -20.71
CA ASP A 59 -10.45 -19.66 -22.11
C ASP A 59 -9.35 -18.63 -22.40
N LEU A 60 -9.03 -17.74 -21.45
CA LEU A 60 -7.85 -16.87 -21.52
C LEU A 60 -6.54 -17.68 -21.57
N GLU A 61 -6.36 -18.64 -20.67
CA GLU A 61 -5.19 -19.52 -20.63
C GLU A 61 -5.03 -20.31 -21.94
N LEU A 62 -6.11 -20.93 -22.43
CA LEU A 62 -6.11 -21.68 -23.67
C LEU A 62 -5.84 -20.80 -24.89
N PHE A 63 -6.40 -19.58 -24.91
CA PHE A 63 -6.13 -18.61 -25.96
C PHE A 63 -4.64 -18.26 -26.01
N ILE A 64 -4.05 -17.88 -24.88
CA ILE A 64 -2.64 -17.49 -24.79
C ILE A 64 -1.74 -18.67 -25.17
N ASN A 65 -1.97 -19.87 -24.63
CA ASN A 65 -1.14 -21.03 -24.94
C ASN A 65 -1.28 -21.49 -26.41
N GLY A 66 -2.47 -21.33 -27.01
CA GLY A 66 -2.74 -21.73 -28.38
C GLY A 66 -2.37 -20.70 -29.45
N HIS A 67 -2.07 -19.44 -29.07
CA HIS A 67 -1.73 -18.39 -30.02
C HIS A 67 -0.22 -18.36 -30.32
N PRO A 68 0.22 -18.15 -31.59
CA PRO A 68 1.64 -18.12 -31.95
C PRO A 68 2.48 -17.06 -31.22
N GLU A 69 1.86 -15.94 -30.87
CA GLU A 69 2.51 -14.85 -30.12
C GLU A 69 2.47 -15.06 -28.59
N HIS A 70 1.83 -16.14 -28.12
CA HIS A 70 1.64 -16.43 -26.71
C HIS A 70 1.08 -15.23 -25.93
N GLN A 71 1.83 -14.76 -24.93
CA GLN A 71 1.47 -13.63 -24.08
C GLN A 71 1.60 -12.27 -24.79
N ASN A 72 2.39 -12.19 -25.85
CA ASN A 72 2.64 -10.93 -26.55
C ASN A 72 1.40 -10.50 -27.36
N ASN A 73 1.03 -9.23 -27.21
CA ASN A 73 -0.14 -8.60 -27.84
C ASN A 73 -1.46 -9.37 -27.64
N TRP A 74 -1.54 -10.23 -26.61
CA TRP A 74 -2.66 -11.17 -26.45
C TRP A 74 -4.02 -10.46 -26.46
N LEU A 75 -4.11 -9.28 -25.85
CA LEU A 75 -5.36 -8.53 -25.72
C LEU A 75 -5.86 -8.06 -27.08
N LYS A 76 -4.95 -7.52 -27.90
CA LYS A 76 -5.26 -7.10 -29.27
C LYS A 76 -5.59 -8.30 -30.14
N ASN A 77 -4.80 -9.37 -30.04
CA ASN A 77 -5.00 -10.60 -30.79
C ASN A 77 -6.35 -11.27 -30.44
N LEU A 78 -6.78 -11.20 -29.18
CA LEU A 78 -8.09 -11.66 -28.75
C LEU A 78 -9.20 -10.78 -29.34
N GLU A 79 -9.05 -9.46 -29.31
CA GLU A 79 -10.03 -8.53 -29.90
C GLU A 79 -10.17 -8.78 -31.42
N ASP A 80 -9.04 -8.92 -32.11
CA ASP A 80 -9.01 -9.22 -33.55
C ASP A 80 -9.65 -10.57 -33.85
N ARG A 81 -9.40 -11.61 -33.04
CA ARG A 81 -10.04 -12.93 -33.18
C ARG A 81 -11.56 -12.87 -33.00
N VAL A 82 -12.03 -12.15 -31.99
CA VAL A 82 -13.46 -12.06 -31.66
C VAL A 82 -14.20 -11.23 -32.70
N MET A 83 -13.61 -10.13 -33.17
CA MET A 83 -14.25 -9.16 -34.06
C MET A 83 -13.96 -9.38 -35.54
N GLY A 84 -13.03 -10.28 -35.89
CA GLY A 84 -12.68 -10.61 -37.27
C GLY A 84 -11.70 -9.63 -37.93
N GLY A 85 -10.88 -8.94 -37.12
CA GLY A 85 -10.02 -7.83 -37.55
C GLY A 85 -10.83 -6.58 -37.90
N THR A 86 -10.76 -5.56 -37.06
CA THR A 86 -11.55 -4.33 -37.30
C THR A 86 -10.94 -3.47 -38.41
N ASP A 87 -11.79 -2.93 -39.30
CA ASP A 87 -11.50 -1.82 -40.24
C ASP A 87 -11.14 -0.48 -39.53
N GLY A 88 -10.73 -0.53 -38.26
CA GLY A 88 -10.47 0.61 -37.38
C GLY A 88 -9.51 0.25 -36.24
N LYS A 89 -8.93 1.28 -35.61
CA LYS A 89 -7.97 1.14 -34.50
C LYS A 89 -8.58 0.32 -33.36
N SER A 90 -7.97 -0.83 -33.06
CA SER A 90 -8.30 -1.70 -31.92
C SER A 90 -8.42 -0.90 -30.61
N GLY A 91 -9.53 -1.10 -29.89
CA GLY A 91 -9.80 -0.43 -28.62
C GLY A 91 -8.96 -0.99 -27.46
N ALA A 92 -8.39 -2.18 -27.63
CA ALA A 92 -7.42 -2.79 -26.74
C ALA A 92 -6.07 -2.06 -26.70
N SER A 93 -5.68 -1.37 -27.77
CA SER A 93 -4.35 -0.74 -27.88
C SER A 93 -4.09 0.31 -26.80
N GLY A 94 -5.13 0.96 -26.27
CA GLY A 94 -5.03 1.95 -25.20
C GLY A 94 -5.11 1.36 -23.78
N CYS A 95 -5.19 0.03 -23.62
CA CYS A 95 -5.32 -0.59 -22.29
C CYS A 95 -3.98 -0.78 -21.58
N GLY A 96 -2.86 -0.74 -22.30
CA GLY A 96 -1.52 -0.90 -21.72
C GLY A 96 -0.86 0.39 -21.23
N LEU A 97 -1.55 1.53 -21.33
CA LEU A 97 -1.00 2.85 -21.01
C LEU A 97 -1.95 3.62 -20.09
N ILE A 98 -1.39 4.25 -19.07
CA ILE A 98 -2.13 5.18 -18.21
C ILE A 98 -2.38 6.49 -18.99
N GLY A 99 -3.56 7.09 -18.81
CA GLY A 99 -3.94 8.33 -19.49
C GLY A 99 -4.52 8.14 -20.90
N THR A 100 -4.56 6.91 -21.43
CA THR A 100 -5.26 6.57 -22.67
C THR A 100 -6.63 5.93 -22.40
N SER A 101 -7.50 5.90 -23.40
CA SER A 101 -8.78 5.19 -23.32
C SER A 101 -8.59 3.68 -23.50
N CYS A 102 -8.93 2.88 -22.49
CA CYS A 102 -9.08 1.43 -22.62
C CYS A 102 -10.53 1.10 -22.99
N ASN A 103 -10.79 0.78 -24.26
CA ASN A 103 -12.15 0.49 -24.73
C ASN A 103 -12.19 -0.72 -25.68
N PRO A 104 -11.76 -1.91 -25.22
CA PRO A 104 -11.83 -3.12 -26.02
C PRO A 104 -13.28 -3.37 -26.50
N MET A 105 -13.38 -3.87 -27.73
CA MET A 105 -14.61 -4.07 -28.49
C MET A 105 -15.45 -2.81 -28.73
N GLY A 106 -14.87 -1.62 -28.61
CA GLY A 106 -15.57 -0.36 -28.81
C GLY A 106 -16.70 -0.10 -27.81
N GLY A 107 -16.69 -0.76 -26.65
CA GLY A 107 -17.68 -0.55 -25.59
C GLY A 107 -19.03 -1.22 -25.85
N ILE A 108 -19.10 -2.19 -26.76
CA ILE A 108 -20.28 -3.03 -26.96
C ILE A 108 -20.71 -3.71 -25.64
N GLY A 109 -22.01 -3.73 -25.36
CA GLY A 109 -22.57 -4.41 -24.18
C GLY A 109 -22.58 -5.93 -24.33
N CYS A 110 -22.66 -6.65 -23.21
CA CYS A 110 -22.58 -8.12 -23.18
C CYS A 110 -23.56 -8.81 -24.13
N GLU A 111 -24.85 -8.42 -24.09
CA GLU A 111 -25.88 -9.07 -24.91
C GLU A 111 -25.63 -8.86 -26.41
N ALA A 112 -25.26 -7.64 -26.80
CA ALA A 112 -24.96 -7.31 -28.19
C ALA A 112 -23.68 -8.01 -28.67
N GLN A 113 -22.69 -8.18 -27.80
CA GLN A 113 -21.49 -8.94 -28.08
C GLN A 113 -21.82 -10.42 -28.29
N PHE A 114 -22.63 -11.00 -27.41
CA PHE A 114 -23.04 -12.41 -27.47
C PHE A 114 -23.79 -12.70 -28.77
N GLU A 115 -24.72 -11.83 -29.16
CA GLU A 115 -25.50 -11.97 -30.39
C GLU A 115 -24.64 -11.79 -31.65
N LYS A 116 -23.74 -10.80 -31.65
CA LYS A 116 -22.97 -10.44 -32.85
C LYS A 116 -21.75 -11.33 -33.07
N TYR A 117 -21.07 -11.76 -32.01
CA TYR A 117 -19.77 -12.42 -32.08
C TYR A 117 -19.73 -13.79 -31.39
N GLY A 118 -20.74 -14.17 -30.59
CA GLY A 118 -20.78 -15.38 -29.75
C GLY A 118 -20.92 -16.71 -30.50
N THR A 119 -20.07 -16.96 -31.49
CA THR A 119 -20.05 -18.19 -32.31
C THR A 119 -19.24 -19.33 -31.68
N THR A 120 -18.37 -19.03 -30.73
CA THR A 120 -17.53 -19.99 -29.98
C THR A 120 -17.51 -19.64 -28.49
N PHE A 121 -17.05 -20.55 -27.62
CA PHE A 121 -16.95 -20.30 -26.17
C PHE A 121 -16.10 -19.07 -25.84
N ILE A 122 -14.86 -19.02 -26.35
CA ILE A 122 -13.96 -17.87 -26.20
C ILE A 122 -14.60 -16.57 -26.72
N ASN A 123 -15.37 -16.64 -27.80
CA ASN A 123 -16.05 -15.44 -28.27
C ASN A 123 -17.12 -15.00 -27.27
N LYS A 124 -17.94 -15.91 -26.73
CA LYS A 124 -18.99 -15.57 -25.77
C LYS A 124 -18.43 -14.99 -24.47
N ASN A 125 -17.38 -15.58 -23.89
CA ASN A 125 -16.83 -15.12 -22.60
C ASN A 125 -15.72 -14.07 -22.70
N SER A 126 -15.19 -13.80 -23.89
CA SER A 126 -14.25 -12.69 -24.11
C SER A 126 -14.78 -11.36 -23.57
N TYR A 127 -16.11 -11.16 -23.55
CA TYR A 127 -16.70 -9.97 -22.94
C TYR A 127 -16.21 -9.74 -21.50
N TRP A 128 -16.25 -10.77 -20.66
CA TRP A 128 -15.83 -10.67 -19.26
C TRP A 128 -14.32 -10.55 -19.10
N ILE A 129 -13.54 -11.17 -20.01
CA ILE A 129 -12.09 -10.94 -20.08
C ILE A 129 -11.80 -9.45 -20.36
N PHE A 130 -12.47 -8.86 -21.35
CA PHE A 130 -12.30 -7.45 -21.70
C PHE A 130 -12.80 -6.51 -20.60
N GLN A 131 -13.92 -6.81 -19.93
CA GLN A 131 -14.35 -6.01 -18.77
C GLN A 131 -13.33 -6.08 -17.63
N SER A 132 -12.73 -7.25 -17.40
CA SER A 132 -11.68 -7.40 -16.39
C SER A 132 -10.45 -6.56 -16.71
N VAL A 133 -10.06 -6.47 -17.99
CA VAL A 133 -8.96 -5.60 -18.43
C VAL A 133 -9.31 -4.12 -18.28
N LYS A 134 -10.55 -3.73 -18.60
CA LYS A 134 -11.03 -2.36 -18.36
C LYS A 134 -11.02 -2.01 -16.87
N GLY A 135 -11.44 -2.94 -16.03
CA GLY A 135 -11.38 -2.81 -14.57
C GLY A 135 -9.95 -2.61 -14.08
N MET A 136 -9.01 -3.43 -14.55
CA MET A 136 -7.58 -3.26 -14.26
C MET A 136 -7.06 -1.89 -14.66
N HIS A 137 -7.33 -1.46 -15.90
CA HIS A 137 -6.91 -0.16 -16.41
C HIS A 137 -7.45 0.98 -15.55
N GLY A 138 -8.75 0.98 -15.24
CA GLY A 138 -9.37 2.00 -14.40
C GLY A 138 -8.79 2.04 -12.98
N LYS A 139 -8.58 0.87 -12.36
CA LYS A 139 -8.01 0.75 -11.01
C LYS A 139 -6.56 1.25 -10.97
N PHE A 140 -5.74 0.88 -11.95
CA PHE A 140 -4.34 1.30 -12.03
C PHE A 140 -4.22 2.79 -12.34
N ALA A 141 -5.11 3.33 -13.20
CA ALA A 141 -5.17 4.76 -13.47
C ALA A 141 -5.53 5.57 -12.20
N GLU A 142 -6.50 5.10 -11.41
CA GLU A 142 -6.82 5.74 -10.13
C GLU A 142 -5.67 5.63 -9.13
N LEU A 143 -5.06 4.45 -9.00
CA LEU A 143 -3.93 4.23 -8.10
C LEU A 143 -2.76 5.18 -8.45
N HIS A 144 -2.42 5.28 -9.73
CA HIS A 144 -1.41 6.21 -10.22
C HIS A 144 -1.78 7.68 -9.92
N ARG A 145 -3.05 8.06 -10.13
CA ARG A 145 -3.55 9.40 -9.80
C ARG A 145 -3.40 9.71 -8.30
N GLN A 146 -3.72 8.76 -7.44
CA GLN A 146 -3.62 8.90 -5.99
C GLN A 146 -2.15 9.01 -5.55
N LEU A 147 -1.25 8.14 -6.03
CA LEU A 147 0.19 8.23 -5.74
C LEU A 147 0.77 9.59 -6.14
N THR A 148 0.38 10.10 -7.30
CA THR A 148 0.78 11.43 -7.78
C THR A 148 0.25 12.54 -6.87
N THR A 149 -1.03 12.46 -6.48
CA THR A 149 -1.68 13.43 -5.60
C THR A 149 -1.02 13.45 -4.22
N GLU A 150 -0.76 12.29 -3.65
CA GLU A 150 -0.16 12.15 -2.32
C GLU A 150 1.31 12.60 -2.31
N THR A 151 2.05 12.35 -3.38
CA THR A 151 3.41 12.90 -3.56
C THR A 151 3.41 14.42 -3.47
N LEU A 152 2.47 15.07 -4.16
CA LEU A 152 2.31 16.53 -4.13
C LEU A 152 1.89 17.02 -2.74
N ILE A 153 0.91 16.38 -2.11
CA ILE A 153 0.43 16.77 -0.78
C ILE A 153 1.54 16.64 0.26
N ASN A 154 2.27 15.52 0.28
CA ASN A 154 3.36 15.30 1.23
C ASN A 154 4.51 16.29 0.99
N GLY A 155 4.90 16.51 -0.26
CA GLY A 155 5.90 17.51 -0.62
C GLY A 155 5.55 18.92 -0.13
N LEU A 156 4.25 19.28 -0.12
CA LEU A 156 3.78 20.58 0.38
C LEU A 156 3.65 20.63 1.92
N LYS A 157 3.40 19.49 2.59
CA LYS A 157 3.22 19.43 4.05
C LYS A 157 4.54 19.38 4.82
N ILE A 158 5.58 18.74 4.29
CA ILE A 158 6.88 18.60 4.97
C ILE A 158 7.50 19.95 5.35
N PRO A 159 7.57 20.97 4.47
CA PRO A 159 8.09 22.28 4.84
C PRO A 159 7.32 22.95 5.98
N LYS A 160 6.00 22.71 6.06
CA LYS A 160 5.17 23.20 7.17
C LYS A 160 5.52 22.46 8.46
N MET A 161 5.71 21.13 8.44
CA MET A 161 6.13 20.38 9.62
C MET A 161 7.48 20.86 10.16
N ILE A 162 8.45 21.08 9.26
CA ILE A 162 9.77 21.64 9.58
C ILE A 162 9.61 22.98 10.31
N LYS A 163 8.76 23.87 9.77
CA LYS A 163 8.47 25.17 10.41
C LYS A 163 7.77 25.01 11.77
N ASP A 164 6.79 24.11 11.85
CA ASP A 164 5.93 23.95 13.02
C ASP A 164 6.70 23.36 14.22
N PHE A 165 7.62 22.43 13.98
CA PHE A 165 8.44 21.79 15.02
C PHE A 165 9.85 22.39 15.16
N GLY A 166 10.34 23.13 14.17
CA GLY A 166 11.68 23.71 14.17
C GLY A 166 12.80 22.69 13.96
N GLY A 167 12.53 21.62 13.21
CA GLY A 167 13.48 20.57 12.85
C GLY A 167 14.04 20.71 11.44
N ASP A 168 14.52 19.61 10.88
CA ASP A 168 14.86 19.50 9.45
C ASP A 168 14.39 18.14 8.90
N GLU A 169 14.65 17.90 7.62
CA GLU A 169 14.31 16.65 6.93
C GLU A 169 15.55 15.94 6.35
N LYS A 170 16.75 16.24 6.86
CA LYS A 170 18.01 15.75 6.27
C LYS A 170 18.34 14.34 6.73
N ASN A 171 19.13 13.65 5.90
CA ASN A 171 19.63 12.29 6.17
C ASN A 171 18.51 11.28 6.46
N PRO A 172 17.49 11.16 5.58
CA PRO A 172 16.48 10.12 5.74
C PRO A 172 17.13 8.73 5.70
N ALA A 173 16.73 7.85 6.62
CA ALA A 173 17.13 6.45 6.61
C ALA A 173 15.89 5.56 6.55
N GLN A 174 15.95 4.50 5.74
CA GLN A 174 14.95 3.42 5.69
C GLN A 174 13.50 3.85 5.30
N MET A 175 13.34 4.78 4.35
CA MET A 175 12.00 5.23 3.93
C MET A 175 11.15 4.11 3.30
N LYS A 176 11.75 3.17 2.58
CA LYS A 176 11.13 1.91 2.12
C LYS A 176 10.59 1.11 3.30
N GLY A 177 11.35 1.02 4.39
CA GLY A 177 10.91 0.42 5.64
C GLY A 177 9.71 1.15 6.24
N TRP A 178 9.68 2.48 6.17
CA TRP A 178 8.52 3.28 6.62
C TRP A 178 7.28 3.00 5.79
N ILE A 179 7.40 2.85 4.47
CA ILE A 179 6.28 2.55 3.58
C ILE A 179 5.72 1.15 3.85
N SER A 180 6.60 0.17 4.01
CA SER A 180 6.20 -1.20 4.37
C SER A 180 5.47 -1.24 5.72
N ALA A 181 6.04 -0.57 6.73
CA ALA A 181 5.41 -0.45 8.05
C ALA A 181 4.08 0.31 8.00
N ALA A 182 4.02 1.45 7.29
CA ALA A 182 2.81 2.26 7.14
C ALA A 182 1.69 1.51 6.42
N ALA A 183 2.03 0.64 5.46
CA ALA A 183 1.11 -0.29 4.84
C ALA A 183 0.51 -1.23 5.90
N SER A 184 1.34 -1.94 6.67
CA SER A 184 0.87 -2.90 7.68
C SER A 184 -0.09 -2.32 8.72
N MET A 185 0.05 -1.02 9.04
CA MET A 185 -0.79 -0.32 10.02
C MET A 185 -2.25 -0.09 9.56
N GLY A 186 -2.56 -0.27 8.27
CA GLY A 186 -3.94 -0.16 7.78
C GLY A 186 -4.78 -1.39 8.17
N ASN A 187 -5.85 -1.20 8.95
CA ASN A 187 -6.87 -2.26 9.17
C ASN A 187 -7.55 -2.71 7.85
N ALA A 188 -7.47 -1.91 6.79
CA ALA A 188 -7.92 -2.28 5.45
C ALA A 188 -7.13 -3.45 4.86
N LEU A 189 -5.92 -3.75 5.37
CA LEU A 189 -5.12 -4.88 4.92
C LEU A 189 -5.56 -6.24 5.51
N GLY A 190 -6.74 -6.29 6.18
CA GLY A 190 -7.29 -7.40 6.99
C GLY A 190 -7.34 -8.75 6.31
N GLY A 191 -7.36 -8.73 4.98
CA GLY A 191 -7.44 -9.89 4.13
C GLY A 191 -6.19 -10.14 3.29
N LEU A 192 -5.05 -9.48 3.52
CA LEU A 192 -3.96 -9.40 2.54
C LEU A 192 -2.90 -10.49 2.59
N ILE A 193 -3.29 -11.69 2.99
CA ILE A 193 -2.52 -12.85 2.60
C ILE A 193 -2.98 -13.24 1.18
N PRO A 194 -2.07 -13.35 0.19
CA PRO A 194 -2.41 -13.93 -1.10
C PRO A 194 -3.10 -15.28 -0.88
N GLY A 195 -4.39 -15.37 -1.15
CA GLY A 195 -5.18 -16.59 -0.98
C GLY A 195 -5.93 -16.79 0.35
N VAL A 196 -6.00 -15.82 1.27
CA VAL A 196 -6.78 -15.96 2.52
C VAL A 196 -7.75 -14.79 2.71
N GLY A 197 -8.93 -14.87 2.09
CA GLY A 197 -10.05 -13.96 2.33
C GLY A 197 -10.90 -13.69 1.09
N SER A 198 -12.15 -13.28 1.29
CA SER A 198 -13.09 -12.80 0.27
C SER A 198 -12.42 -11.77 -0.64
N GLY A 199 -12.43 -11.98 -1.96
CA GLY A 199 -11.77 -11.24 -3.07
C GLY A 199 -11.66 -9.69 -3.06
N ILE A 200 -12.19 -8.97 -2.07
CA ILE A 200 -11.69 -7.63 -1.69
C ILE A 200 -10.22 -7.71 -1.22
N SER A 201 -9.86 -8.82 -0.56
CA SER A 201 -8.50 -9.21 -0.18
C SER A 201 -7.53 -9.32 -1.35
N ALA A 202 -7.98 -9.83 -2.50
CA ALA A 202 -7.10 -10.15 -3.62
C ALA A 202 -6.62 -8.89 -4.36
N GLY A 203 -7.52 -7.93 -4.61
CA GLY A 203 -7.17 -6.66 -5.27
C GLY A 203 -6.30 -5.75 -4.40
N LEU A 204 -6.63 -5.64 -3.12
CA LEU A 204 -5.82 -4.93 -2.15
C LEU A 204 -4.47 -5.64 -1.87
N GLY A 205 -4.43 -6.97 -1.97
CA GLY A 205 -3.22 -7.79 -1.79
C GLY A 205 -2.23 -7.61 -2.94
N LEU A 206 -2.75 -7.29 -4.13
CA LEU A 206 -1.94 -6.93 -5.28
C LEU A 206 -1.36 -5.52 -5.14
N ILE A 207 -2.12 -4.56 -4.63
CA ILE A 207 -1.63 -3.20 -4.34
C ILE A 207 -0.60 -3.22 -3.21
N SER A 208 -0.90 -3.90 -2.10
CA SER A 208 0.05 -4.10 -1.01
C SER A 208 1.26 -4.90 -1.50
N GLY A 209 1.08 -5.92 -2.33
CA GLY A 209 2.17 -6.70 -2.92
C GLY A 209 3.07 -5.88 -3.84
N LEU A 210 2.49 -4.98 -4.64
CA LEU A 210 3.23 -4.03 -5.46
C LEU A 210 4.02 -3.05 -4.58
N MET A 211 3.38 -2.46 -3.56
CA MET A 211 4.00 -1.52 -2.61
C MET A 211 5.07 -2.19 -1.72
N SER A 212 4.84 -3.42 -1.27
CA SER A 212 5.83 -4.23 -0.54
C SER A 212 6.96 -4.67 -1.45
N GLY A 213 6.69 -5.05 -2.70
CA GLY A 213 7.72 -5.36 -3.71
C GLY A 213 8.59 -4.16 -4.07
N LEU A 214 8.08 -2.93 -3.93
CA LEU A 214 8.86 -1.69 -4.01
C LEU A 214 9.76 -1.48 -2.78
N ALA A 215 9.31 -1.92 -1.60
CA ALA A 215 10.09 -1.85 -0.36
C ALA A 215 11.16 -2.94 -0.23
N LEU A 216 11.04 -4.03 -1.01
CA LEU A 216 11.93 -5.21 -0.99
C LEU A 216 13.05 -5.18 -2.04
N GLU A 217 13.10 -4.18 -2.92
CA GLU A 217 14.27 -4.02 -3.81
C GLU A 217 15.48 -3.59 -2.98
N ASP A 218 16.49 -4.48 -2.95
CA ASP A 218 17.77 -4.46 -2.20
C ASP A 218 18.64 -3.18 -2.34
N GLU A 219 18.17 -2.17 -3.07
CA GLU A 219 18.80 -0.87 -3.04
C GLU A 219 18.57 -0.22 -1.67
N LYS A 220 19.65 -0.16 -0.89
CA LYS A 220 19.76 0.70 0.28
C LYS A 220 19.22 2.09 -0.07
N ASP A 221 18.29 2.59 0.73
CA ASP A 221 17.65 3.91 0.58
C ASP A 221 18.61 5.10 0.87
N ASP A 222 19.91 4.83 0.96
CA ASP A 222 20.93 5.69 1.57
C ASP A 222 21.34 6.88 0.67
N GLY A 223 20.61 7.16 -0.41
CA GLY A 223 20.98 8.15 -1.43
C GLY A 223 20.22 9.47 -1.39
N ALA A 224 19.09 9.56 -0.68
CA ALA A 224 18.26 10.77 -0.69
C ALA A 224 18.79 11.84 0.27
N ALA A 225 18.93 13.08 -0.22
CA ALA A 225 19.38 14.20 0.61
C ALA A 225 18.32 14.67 1.64
N THR A 226 17.04 14.48 1.32
CA THR A 226 15.89 14.89 2.15
C THR A 226 14.77 13.86 2.13
N ILE A 227 13.95 13.83 3.19
CA ILE A 227 12.73 13.00 3.26
C ILE A 227 11.80 13.28 2.08
N SER A 228 11.57 14.55 1.74
CA SER A 228 10.71 14.94 0.61
C SER A 228 11.19 14.36 -0.73
N ALA A 229 12.49 14.43 -1.01
CA ALA A 229 13.07 13.89 -2.23
C ALA A 229 13.00 12.36 -2.27
N GLY A 230 13.29 11.71 -1.15
CA GLY A 230 13.23 10.26 -1.04
C GLY A 230 11.83 9.70 -1.22
N LEU A 231 10.83 10.28 -0.54
CA LEU A 231 9.43 9.89 -0.73
C LEU A 231 8.97 10.12 -2.16
N ALA A 232 9.34 11.25 -2.78
CA ALA A 232 9.00 11.53 -4.17
C ALA A 232 9.59 10.49 -5.14
N GLU A 233 10.84 10.06 -4.93
CA GLU A 233 11.44 9.02 -5.76
C GLU A 233 10.77 7.67 -5.55
N ILE A 234 10.44 7.28 -4.31
CA ILE A 234 9.74 6.01 -4.06
C ILE A 234 8.36 6.01 -4.73
N PHE A 235 7.58 7.09 -4.62
CA PHE A 235 6.29 7.19 -5.28
C PHE A 235 6.41 7.20 -6.81
N LYS A 236 7.45 7.85 -7.36
CA LYS A 236 7.73 7.81 -8.79
C LYS A 236 8.07 6.39 -9.26
N THR A 237 8.93 5.66 -8.54
CA THR A 237 9.24 4.26 -8.83
C THR A 237 7.97 3.40 -8.73
N ALA A 238 7.09 3.68 -7.76
CA ALA A 238 5.80 3.00 -7.65
C ALA A 238 4.91 3.23 -8.88
N SER A 239 4.81 4.47 -9.33
CA SER A 239 4.08 4.83 -10.55
C SER A 239 4.65 4.13 -11.78
N VAL A 240 5.97 4.07 -11.95
CA VAL A 240 6.62 3.37 -13.07
C VAL A 240 6.30 1.87 -13.03
N LYS A 241 6.41 1.22 -11.86
CA LYS A 241 6.06 -0.21 -11.74
C LYS A 241 4.60 -0.49 -12.05
N LEU A 242 3.69 0.43 -11.73
CA LEU A 242 2.29 0.30 -12.09
C LEU A 242 2.07 0.39 -13.60
N GLU A 243 2.70 1.36 -14.25
CA GLU A 243 2.68 1.49 -15.71
C GLU A 243 3.26 0.24 -16.39
N ASP A 244 4.39 -0.28 -15.89
CA ASP A 244 5.01 -1.50 -16.39
C ASP A 244 4.12 -2.72 -16.18
N THR A 245 3.52 -2.87 -15.00
CA THR A 245 2.59 -3.99 -14.72
C THR A 245 1.39 -3.93 -15.66
N LEU A 246 0.80 -2.74 -15.88
CA LEU A 246 -0.31 -2.54 -16.81
C LEU A 246 0.09 -2.92 -18.25
N ARG A 247 1.26 -2.43 -18.69
CA ARG A 247 1.84 -2.75 -20.00
C ARG A 247 2.05 -4.25 -20.19
N ILE A 248 2.70 -4.90 -19.24
CA ILE A 248 3.03 -6.33 -19.30
C ILE A 248 1.73 -7.16 -19.27
N ALA A 249 0.81 -6.87 -18.36
CA ALA A 249 -0.46 -7.58 -18.21
C ALA A 249 -1.35 -7.51 -19.46
N THR A 250 -1.22 -6.46 -20.27
CA THR A 250 -1.95 -6.28 -21.53
C THR A 250 -1.19 -6.79 -22.77
N GLY A 251 -0.07 -7.48 -22.58
CA GLY A 251 0.69 -8.15 -23.64
C GLY A 251 1.85 -7.32 -24.20
N GLY A 252 2.26 -6.26 -23.52
CA GLY A 252 3.41 -5.44 -23.89
C GLY A 252 4.73 -5.89 -23.26
N GLY A 253 4.80 -7.09 -22.67
CA GLY A 253 6.02 -7.62 -22.05
C GLY A 253 7.10 -7.93 -23.10
N ARG A 254 8.37 -7.69 -22.75
CA ARG A 254 9.51 -7.80 -23.68
C ARG A 254 10.19 -9.17 -23.66
N ASN A 255 10.06 -9.89 -22.56
CA ASN A 255 10.69 -11.19 -22.33
C ASN A 255 9.91 -11.96 -21.24
N GLU A 256 10.28 -13.22 -21.01
CA GLU A 256 9.61 -14.09 -20.03
C GLU A 256 9.78 -13.58 -18.59
N ASP A 257 10.93 -12.98 -18.27
CA ASP A 257 11.21 -12.44 -16.93
C ASP A 257 10.24 -11.31 -16.56
N GLU A 258 9.93 -10.41 -17.50
CA GLU A 258 8.92 -9.36 -17.32
C GLU A 258 7.54 -10.00 -17.01
N TYR A 259 7.12 -11.03 -17.74
CA TYR A 259 5.87 -11.72 -17.42
C TYR A 259 5.92 -12.44 -16.08
N ASN A 260 7.06 -13.05 -15.74
CA ASN A 260 7.27 -13.73 -14.46
C ASN A 260 7.24 -12.79 -13.26
N SER A 261 7.46 -11.49 -13.47
CA SER A 261 7.35 -10.46 -12.44
C SER A 261 5.89 -10.05 -12.11
N LEU A 262 4.92 -10.45 -12.95
CA LEU A 262 3.51 -10.14 -12.69
C LEU A 262 3.06 -10.76 -11.36
N PRO A 263 2.34 -10.01 -10.50
CA PRO A 263 1.83 -10.54 -9.25
C PRO A 263 0.76 -11.62 -9.52
N ALA A 264 0.77 -12.67 -8.70
CA ALA A 264 -0.22 -13.75 -8.74
C ALA A 264 -1.08 -13.69 -7.46
N PRO A 265 -2.27 -13.04 -7.52
CA PRO A 265 -3.09 -12.79 -6.33
C PRO A 265 -3.76 -14.06 -5.77
N LYS A 266 -3.82 -15.13 -6.56
CA LYS A 266 -4.41 -16.43 -6.19
C LYS A 266 -3.48 -17.56 -6.62
N TRP A 267 -3.27 -18.53 -5.72
CA TRP A 267 -2.60 -19.78 -6.07
C TRP A 267 -3.52 -20.63 -6.95
N ASP A 268 -3.01 -21.08 -8.09
CA ASP A 268 -3.75 -21.90 -9.05
C ASP A 268 -2.83 -22.77 -9.92
N THR A 269 -3.45 -23.50 -10.85
CA THR A 269 -2.81 -24.39 -11.82
C THR A 269 -2.64 -23.78 -13.21
N TYR A 270 -2.97 -22.50 -13.44
CA TYR A 270 -2.70 -21.86 -14.73
C TYR A 270 -1.19 -21.84 -14.99
N GLN A 271 -0.78 -21.89 -16.26
CA GLN A 271 0.64 -21.83 -16.63
C GLN A 271 1.04 -20.40 -16.93
N THR A 272 0.21 -19.66 -17.69
CA THR A 272 0.52 -18.30 -18.11
C THR A 272 0.39 -17.30 -16.97
N LYS A 273 1.30 -16.33 -16.91
CA LYS A 273 1.32 -15.34 -15.82
C LYS A 273 0.16 -14.35 -15.93
N ILE A 274 -0.27 -14.06 -17.15
CA ILE A 274 -1.47 -13.27 -17.42
C ILE A 274 -2.73 -13.96 -16.86
N ALA A 275 -2.95 -15.25 -17.14
CA ALA A 275 -4.13 -15.94 -16.61
C ALA A 275 -4.13 -16.00 -15.08
N LYS A 276 -2.96 -16.16 -14.44
CA LYS A 276 -2.81 -16.07 -12.98
C LYS A 276 -3.19 -14.70 -12.44
N LEU A 277 -2.73 -13.63 -13.09
CA LEU A 277 -3.02 -12.26 -12.68
C LEU A 277 -4.53 -11.97 -12.70
N PHE A 278 -5.21 -12.43 -13.74
CA PHE A 278 -6.66 -12.24 -13.92
C PHE A 278 -7.52 -13.27 -13.20
N ASN A 279 -6.91 -14.27 -12.55
CA ASN A 279 -7.66 -15.34 -11.92
C ASN A 279 -8.62 -14.82 -10.84
N GLY A 280 -9.81 -15.42 -10.77
CA GLY A 280 -10.90 -15.02 -9.90
C GLY A 280 -11.65 -13.77 -10.36
N GLY A 281 -11.24 -13.13 -11.47
CA GLY A 281 -11.97 -12.02 -12.08
C GLY A 281 -12.00 -10.74 -11.26
N TRP A 282 -11.16 -10.61 -10.23
CA TRP A 282 -11.25 -9.56 -9.20
C TRP A 282 -11.23 -8.12 -9.74
N PHE A 283 -10.67 -7.89 -10.93
CA PHE A 283 -10.73 -6.59 -11.59
C PHE A 283 -12.17 -6.20 -12.02
N LEU A 284 -13.11 -7.14 -12.08
CA LEU A 284 -14.54 -6.91 -12.35
C LEU A 284 -15.31 -6.36 -11.14
N LEU A 285 -14.70 -6.27 -9.96
CA LEU A 285 -15.37 -5.76 -8.77
C LEU A 285 -15.70 -4.27 -8.92
N ASP A 286 -17.00 -3.94 -8.95
CA ASP A 286 -17.56 -2.59 -8.95
C ASP A 286 -17.35 -1.99 -7.53
N ASP A 287 -16.77 -0.79 -7.42
CA ASP A 287 -16.55 0.01 -6.18
C ASP A 287 -15.24 -0.19 -5.36
N ASP A 288 -14.15 -0.70 -5.94
CA ASP A 288 -12.86 -0.68 -5.24
C ASP A 288 -12.05 0.62 -5.38
N VAL A 289 -12.44 1.58 -6.23
CA VAL A 289 -11.76 2.88 -6.34
C VAL A 289 -11.76 3.62 -5.00
N GLU A 290 -12.90 3.62 -4.27
CA GLU A 290 -12.94 4.20 -2.92
C GLU A 290 -12.09 3.37 -1.94
N THR A 291 -12.05 2.06 -2.11
CA THR A 291 -11.26 1.16 -1.28
C THR A 291 -9.75 1.36 -1.49
N VAL A 292 -9.31 1.57 -2.74
CA VAL A 292 -7.95 1.97 -3.13
C VAL A 292 -7.61 3.32 -2.53
N ARG A 293 -8.52 4.29 -2.64
CA ARG A 293 -8.37 5.64 -2.08
C ARG A 293 -8.25 5.64 -0.56
N VAL A 294 -9.11 4.89 0.13
CA VAL A 294 -9.08 4.74 1.60
C VAL A 294 -7.78 4.07 2.04
N THR A 295 -7.33 3.04 1.32
CA THR A 295 -6.11 2.31 1.64
C THR A 295 -4.87 3.18 1.45
N LEU A 296 -4.71 3.82 0.28
CA LEU A 296 -3.62 4.76 0.03
C LEU A 296 -3.66 5.94 0.99
N GLY A 297 -4.85 6.49 1.28
CA GLY A 297 -5.03 7.53 2.27
C GLY A 297 -4.54 7.10 3.66
N SER A 298 -4.79 5.86 4.05
CA SER A 298 -4.27 5.29 5.30
C SER A 298 -2.74 5.21 5.31
N ILE A 299 -2.14 4.68 4.24
CA ILE A 299 -0.67 4.57 4.10
C ILE A 299 -0.04 5.96 4.19
N THR A 300 -0.55 6.90 3.41
CA THR A 300 -0.04 8.27 3.40
C THR A 300 -0.20 8.96 4.74
N ASN A 301 -1.34 8.80 5.41
CA ASN A 301 -1.53 9.36 6.75
C ASN A 301 -0.52 8.79 7.76
N ASN A 302 -0.17 7.51 7.66
CA ASN A 302 0.84 6.90 8.53
C ASN A 302 2.26 7.39 8.20
N ILE A 303 2.60 7.52 6.92
CA ILE A 303 3.85 8.16 6.49
C ILE A 303 3.92 9.60 7.01
N GLN A 304 2.83 10.37 6.91
CA GLN A 304 2.77 11.74 7.40
C GLN A 304 3.10 11.83 8.90
N LYS A 305 2.54 10.91 9.71
CA LYS A 305 2.86 10.81 11.14
C LYS A 305 4.33 10.49 11.37
N LYS A 306 4.92 9.57 10.59
CA LYS A 306 6.33 9.21 10.67
C LYS A 306 7.23 10.40 10.36
N VAL A 307 6.96 11.11 9.28
CA VAL A 307 7.69 12.33 8.92
C VAL A 307 7.61 13.35 10.05
N ALA A 308 6.44 13.59 10.62
CA ALA A 308 6.28 14.52 11.74
C ALA A 308 7.14 14.10 12.95
N ASN A 309 7.15 12.80 13.29
CA ASN A 309 8.03 12.24 14.33
C ASN A 309 9.52 12.50 14.05
N ASP A 310 9.98 12.32 12.81
CA ASP A 310 11.38 12.47 12.46
C ASP A 310 11.81 13.94 12.43
N VAL A 311 10.93 14.85 11.99
CA VAL A 311 11.14 16.29 12.11
C VAL A 311 11.20 16.70 13.59
N MET A 312 10.30 16.17 14.43
CA MET A 312 10.34 16.40 15.88
C MET A 312 11.67 15.92 16.49
N LYS A 313 12.15 14.75 16.09
CA LYS A 313 13.46 14.23 16.51
C LYS A 313 14.61 15.13 16.06
N ALA A 314 14.63 15.57 14.80
CA ALA A 314 15.62 16.52 14.29
C ALA A 314 15.61 17.86 15.05
N SER A 315 14.44 18.27 15.54
CA SER A 315 14.28 19.46 16.40
C SER A 315 14.72 19.27 17.86
N LYS A 316 15.31 18.11 18.20
CA LYS A 316 15.77 17.71 19.54
C LYS A 316 14.64 17.58 20.56
N LEU A 317 13.43 17.23 20.10
CA LEU A 317 12.35 16.84 21.00
C LEU A 317 12.57 15.41 21.49
N HIS A 318 12.19 15.17 22.75
CA HIS A 318 12.33 13.90 23.43
C HIS A 318 11.06 13.59 24.19
N LEU A 319 10.68 12.31 24.24
CA LEU A 319 9.75 11.81 25.24
C LEU A 319 10.50 11.65 26.57
N VAL A 320 9.96 12.21 27.64
CA VAL A 320 10.62 12.26 28.94
C VAL A 320 9.79 11.55 30.00
N ALA A 321 10.41 10.62 30.72
CA ALA A 321 9.95 10.15 32.02
C ALA A 321 10.49 11.07 33.11
N ASP A 322 9.59 11.72 33.84
CA ASP A 322 9.93 12.66 34.91
C ASP A 322 10.48 11.95 36.16
N LYS A 323 11.71 12.28 36.54
CA LYS A 323 12.35 11.91 37.80
C LYS A 323 12.79 13.14 38.61
N LEU A 324 12.21 14.31 38.35
CA LEU A 324 12.50 15.57 39.04
C LEU A 324 11.76 15.71 40.38
N GLY A 325 10.89 14.75 40.74
CA GLY A 325 10.19 14.70 42.03
C GLY A 325 8.95 15.59 42.14
N GLY A 326 8.60 16.34 41.08
CA GLY A 326 7.41 17.21 41.05
C GLY A 326 6.13 16.54 40.52
N LYS A 327 6.24 15.39 39.85
CA LYS A 327 5.14 14.69 39.16
C LYS A 327 5.15 13.17 39.45
N ASP A 328 5.29 12.83 40.73
CA ASP A 328 5.46 11.48 41.28
C ASP A 328 4.16 10.67 41.49
N SER A 329 3.02 11.20 41.04
CA SER A 329 1.71 10.51 41.09
C SER A 329 0.87 10.88 39.88
N ARG A 330 -0.15 10.06 39.59
CA ARG A 330 -1.10 10.30 38.49
C ARG A 330 -1.79 11.66 38.63
N GLU A 331 -2.20 12.02 39.85
CA GLU A 331 -2.85 13.29 40.15
C GLU A 331 -1.91 14.49 39.91
N LYS A 332 -0.63 14.38 40.31
CA LYS A 332 0.37 15.44 40.11
C LYS A 332 0.91 15.52 38.69
N CYS A 333 0.95 14.41 37.96
CA CYS A 333 1.17 14.41 36.52
C CYS A 333 0.12 15.30 35.85
N GLY A 334 -1.12 15.21 36.35
CA GLY A 334 -2.16 16.21 36.18
C GLY A 334 -2.73 16.30 34.77
N TYR A 335 -3.83 17.04 34.63
CA TYR A 335 -4.57 17.23 33.37
C TYR A 335 -3.90 18.19 32.36
N SER A 336 -2.68 18.64 32.65
CA SER A 336 -1.91 19.54 31.79
C SER A 336 -1.76 18.96 30.38
N THR A 337 -2.02 19.80 29.37
CA THR A 337 -1.99 19.42 27.96
C THR A 337 -0.66 18.76 27.61
N GLY A 338 -0.69 17.47 27.27
CA GLY A 338 0.46 16.72 26.77
C GLY A 338 0.88 15.54 27.63
N ARG A 339 0.65 15.62 28.94
CA ARG A 339 1.16 14.64 29.90
C ARG A 339 0.36 13.35 29.91
N GLN A 340 1.01 12.22 30.11
CA GLN A 340 0.40 10.91 30.24
C GLN A 340 1.05 10.14 31.39
N TRP A 341 0.24 9.59 32.30
CA TRP A 341 0.72 8.66 33.31
C TRP A 341 0.74 7.26 32.71
N LEU A 342 1.92 6.72 32.43
CA LEU A 342 2.08 5.44 31.71
C LEU A 342 3.16 4.56 32.37
N PRO A 343 3.00 3.23 32.32
CA PRO A 343 4.01 2.31 32.79
C PRO A 343 5.24 2.31 31.86
N LEU A 344 6.42 2.21 32.46
CA LEU A 344 7.66 1.84 31.76
C LEU A 344 7.81 0.32 31.71
N ARG A 345 7.63 -0.34 32.86
CA ARG A 345 7.69 -1.80 33.08
C ARG A 345 6.70 -2.16 34.19
N ASP A 346 6.47 -3.45 34.42
CA ASP A 346 5.60 -3.91 35.50
C ASP A 346 6.03 -3.31 36.85
N GLY A 347 5.13 -2.53 37.47
CA GLY A 347 5.36 -1.88 38.76
C GLY A 347 6.12 -0.54 38.70
N GLU A 348 6.52 -0.06 37.52
CA GLU A 348 7.18 1.23 37.34
C GLU A 348 6.35 2.16 36.45
N GLU A 349 5.76 3.21 37.03
CA GLU A 349 4.98 4.21 36.32
C GLU A 349 5.60 5.60 36.45
N TYR A 350 5.53 6.38 35.37
CA TYR A 350 6.08 7.73 35.32
C TYR A 350 5.10 8.69 34.65
N CYS A 351 5.29 9.99 34.94
CA CYS A 351 4.66 11.04 34.17
C CYS A 351 5.47 11.29 32.89
N TRP A 352 4.85 11.02 31.74
CA TRP A 352 5.46 11.15 30.42
C TRP A 352 5.00 12.42 29.71
N TYR A 353 5.93 13.15 29.10
CA TYR A 353 5.63 14.32 28.27
C TYR A 353 6.80 14.68 27.36
N ILE A 354 6.58 15.62 26.43
CA ILE A 354 7.62 16.05 25.50
C ILE A 354 8.43 17.20 26.10
N MET A 355 9.76 17.08 26.02
CA MET A 355 10.68 18.17 26.31
C MET A 355 11.57 18.43 25.09
N LYS A 356 12.01 19.68 24.96
CA LYS A 356 13.08 20.05 24.04
C LYS A 356 14.40 20.08 24.79
N ASN A 357 15.42 19.51 24.16
CA ASN A 357 16.80 19.56 24.62
C ASN A 357 17.60 20.54 23.76
N ASP A 358 17.79 21.76 24.25
CA ASP A 358 18.53 22.82 23.55
C ASP A 358 19.78 23.24 24.35
N PRO A 359 20.91 22.51 24.18
CA PRO A 359 22.13 22.79 24.92
C PRO A 359 22.72 24.14 24.49
N ASN A 360 22.59 25.14 25.37
CA ASN A 360 23.37 26.38 25.29
C ASN A 360 24.71 26.23 26.04
N HIS A 361 25.63 27.17 25.82
CA HIS A 361 26.97 27.19 26.44
C HIS A 361 26.94 27.17 27.98
N THR A 362 25.87 27.65 28.61
CA THR A 362 25.69 27.62 30.07
C THR A 362 25.00 26.36 30.58
N ARG A 363 24.40 25.53 29.72
CA ARG A 363 23.60 24.32 30.03
C ARG A 363 22.40 24.50 30.98
N GLN A 364 22.24 25.68 31.59
CA GLN A 364 21.09 26.03 32.43
C GLN A 364 19.85 26.17 31.55
N GLY A 365 18.74 25.52 31.93
CA GLY A 365 17.50 25.53 31.14
C GLY A 365 17.57 24.76 29.82
N GLN A 366 18.60 23.91 29.64
CA GLN A 366 18.78 23.07 28.45
C GLN A 366 17.54 22.20 28.16
N TRP A 367 16.86 21.72 29.21
CA TRP A 367 15.67 20.90 29.12
C TRP A 367 14.44 21.71 29.52
N HIS A 368 13.56 21.98 28.55
CA HIS A 368 12.29 22.67 28.80
C HIS A 368 11.11 21.85 28.27
N GLU A 369 10.04 21.79 29.07
CA GLU A 369 8.76 21.19 28.64
C GLU A 369 8.17 22.06 27.54
N VAL A 370 7.66 21.41 26.48
CA VAL A 370 7.09 22.13 25.35
C VAL A 370 5.72 22.73 25.70
N GLY A 371 5.37 23.81 25.00
CA GLY A 371 4.05 24.45 25.12
C GLY A 371 2.92 23.63 24.51
N ALA A 372 1.68 24.06 24.77
CA ALA A 372 0.46 23.46 24.20
C ALA A 372 0.47 23.45 22.67
N ASP A 373 1.12 24.44 22.04
CA ASP A 373 1.21 24.60 20.59
C ASP A 373 1.87 23.39 19.92
N ILE A 374 2.88 22.77 20.54
CA ILE A 374 3.53 21.57 19.99
C ILE A 374 2.55 20.39 20.00
N TYR A 375 1.74 20.24 21.04
CA TYR A 375 0.73 19.17 21.12
C TYR A 375 -0.41 19.40 20.12
N GLU A 376 -0.82 20.65 19.89
CA GLU A 376 -1.80 21.00 18.85
C GLU A 376 -1.26 20.67 17.45
N LYS A 377 0.01 20.99 17.17
CA LYS A 377 0.68 20.62 15.92
C LYS A 377 0.78 19.11 15.76
N MET A 378 1.19 18.38 16.79
CA MET A 378 1.18 16.91 16.81
C MET A 378 -0.20 16.37 16.42
N ALA A 379 -1.27 16.88 17.04
CA ALA A 379 -2.63 16.48 16.70
C ALA A 379 -3.00 16.78 15.24
N SER A 380 -2.62 17.95 14.72
CA SER A 380 -2.86 18.34 13.32
C SER A 380 -2.18 17.42 12.30
N TYR A 381 -1.10 16.74 12.71
CA TYR A 381 -0.37 15.77 11.90
C TYR A 381 -0.69 14.31 12.21
N GLY A 382 -1.73 14.05 13.03
CA GLY A 382 -2.21 12.70 13.33
C GLY A 382 -1.50 12.00 14.50
N LEU A 383 -0.70 12.74 15.29
CA LEU A 383 -0.03 12.29 16.52
C LEU A 383 -0.79 12.73 17.79
N GLY A 384 -2.10 12.96 17.67
CA GLY A 384 -2.96 13.45 18.77
C GLY A 384 -3.34 12.37 19.79
N ASP A 385 -3.35 11.09 19.39
CA ASP A 385 -3.47 9.96 20.30
C ASP A 385 -2.12 9.72 21.00
N ARG A 386 -1.86 10.54 22.02
CA ARG A 386 -0.59 10.58 22.75
C ARG A 386 -0.33 9.30 23.53
N GLU A 387 -1.36 8.65 24.06
CA GLU A 387 -1.18 7.42 24.83
C GLU A 387 -0.61 6.31 23.93
N THR A 388 -1.25 6.08 22.78
CA THR A 388 -0.78 5.11 21.80
C THR A 388 0.60 5.49 21.26
N TYR A 389 0.81 6.76 20.91
CA TYR A 389 2.11 7.24 20.42
C TYR A 389 3.22 7.07 21.46
N TYR A 390 3.03 7.47 22.72
CA TYR A 390 4.05 7.36 23.76
C TYR A 390 4.37 5.91 24.11
N LYS A 391 3.35 5.04 24.20
CA LYS A 391 3.59 3.60 24.38
C LYS A 391 4.46 3.01 23.28
N SER A 392 4.25 3.42 22.02
CA SER A 392 5.10 2.96 20.91
C SER A 392 6.56 3.43 21.00
N LEU A 393 6.78 4.66 21.49
CA LEU A 393 8.12 5.21 21.74
C LEU A 393 8.82 4.48 22.89
N ILE A 394 8.09 4.21 23.98
CA ILE A 394 8.59 3.45 25.14
C ILE A 394 8.98 2.03 24.71
N ASP A 395 8.13 1.34 23.94
CA ASP A 395 8.43 0.00 23.42
C ASP A 395 9.71 0.00 22.56
N CYS A 396 9.86 1.00 21.67
CA CYS A 396 11.05 1.13 20.85
C CYS A 396 12.32 1.30 21.70
N ALA A 397 12.29 2.25 22.66
CA ALA A 397 13.43 2.57 23.51
C ALA A 397 13.88 1.37 24.38
N LEU A 398 12.93 0.60 24.90
CA LEU A 398 13.23 -0.59 25.70
C LEU A 398 13.80 -1.74 24.87
N ASN A 399 13.24 -1.99 23.68
CA ASN A 399 13.47 -3.24 22.97
C ASN A 399 14.58 -3.19 21.89
N LYS A 400 14.96 -2.03 21.34
CA LYS A 400 16.01 -1.98 20.29
C LYS A 400 17.26 -1.13 20.58
N GLY A 401 17.32 -0.39 21.70
CA GLY A 401 18.53 0.38 22.06
C GLY A 401 18.76 1.55 21.09
N ASP A 402 20.01 1.88 20.76
CA ASP A 402 20.37 3.04 19.92
C ASP A 402 20.10 2.87 18.42
N LYS A 403 19.47 1.76 18.00
CA LYS A 403 19.12 1.53 16.60
C LYS A 403 17.76 2.15 16.32
N ASP A 404 17.78 3.24 15.56
CA ASP A 404 16.61 4.03 15.16
C ASP A 404 15.75 3.40 14.05
N ASP A 405 16.09 2.19 13.66
CA ASP A 405 15.57 1.49 12.49
C ASP A 405 14.20 0.82 12.77
N VAL A 406 13.25 1.00 11.86
CA VAL A 406 11.92 0.38 11.98
C VAL A 406 12.04 -1.13 11.86
N ASP A 407 11.34 -1.88 12.72
CA ASP A 407 11.36 -3.33 12.67
C ASP A 407 10.37 -3.86 11.63
N THR A 408 10.87 -4.16 10.43
CA THR A 408 10.08 -4.75 9.34
C THR A 408 10.02 -6.28 9.39
N SER A 409 10.69 -6.93 10.36
CA SER A 409 10.80 -8.40 10.39
C SER A 409 9.52 -9.08 10.88
N ASN A 410 8.72 -8.40 11.70
CA ASN A 410 7.50 -8.93 12.32
C ASN A 410 6.37 -7.90 12.22
N LEU A 411 5.95 -7.57 10.99
CA LEU A 411 4.83 -6.65 10.77
C LEU A 411 3.51 -7.36 11.09
N VAL A 412 2.83 -6.90 12.14
CA VAL A 412 1.47 -7.33 12.50
C VAL A 412 0.48 -6.32 11.99
N GLN A 413 -0.58 -6.81 11.37
CA GLN A 413 -1.52 -5.99 10.68
C GLN A 413 -2.44 -5.22 11.64
N GLY A 414 -2.64 -3.92 11.38
CA GLY A 414 -3.42 -3.04 12.25
C GLY A 414 -2.70 -2.58 13.52
N GLU A 415 -1.49 -3.08 13.76
CA GLU A 415 -0.63 -2.67 14.87
C GLU A 415 0.44 -1.67 14.39
N ILE A 416 0.95 -0.85 15.32
CA ILE A 416 2.09 0.03 15.03
C ILE A 416 3.36 -0.82 15.09
N PRO A 417 4.13 -0.94 13.98
CA PRO A 417 5.38 -1.68 14.00
C PRO A 417 6.38 -1.08 14.99
N ARG A 418 7.13 -1.94 15.66
CA ARG A 418 8.14 -1.50 16.62
C ARG A 418 9.12 -0.52 15.97
N CYS A 419 9.41 0.57 16.69
CA CYS A 419 10.28 1.65 16.24
C CYS A 419 9.83 2.38 14.96
N PHE A 420 8.57 2.20 14.52
CA PHE A 420 8.01 3.08 13.48
C PHE A 420 8.13 4.52 13.95
N PHE A 421 7.67 4.80 15.17
CA PHE A 421 8.03 6.02 15.89
C PHE A 421 9.28 5.77 16.73
N ASN A 422 10.28 6.63 16.56
CA ASN A 422 11.61 6.52 17.16
C ASN A 422 12.09 7.86 17.75
N LEU A 423 11.16 8.71 18.19
CA LEU A 423 11.49 9.90 18.98
C LEU A 423 12.25 9.44 20.25
N PRO A 424 13.45 9.99 20.54
CA PRO A 424 14.23 9.53 21.68
C PRO A 424 13.45 9.64 22.99
N ALA A 425 13.48 8.57 23.77
CA ALA A 425 12.84 8.51 25.09
C ALA A 425 13.90 8.38 26.18
N VAL A 426 13.82 9.24 27.21
CA VAL A 426 14.84 9.34 28.27
C VAL A 426 14.18 9.58 29.64
N PHE A 427 14.89 9.28 30.71
CA PHE A 427 14.63 9.88 32.01
C PHE A 427 15.19 11.30 32.03
N VAL A 428 14.50 12.23 32.69
CA VAL A 428 15.07 13.53 33.04
C VAL A 428 15.18 13.66 34.54
N GLU A 429 16.40 13.97 34.99
CA GLU A 429 16.80 14.02 36.39
C GLU A 429 17.57 15.31 36.66
N HIS A 430 17.64 15.72 37.93
CA HIS A 430 18.54 16.79 38.35
C HIS A 430 20.00 16.39 38.12
N ASP A 431 20.78 17.29 37.54
CA ASP A 431 22.20 17.09 37.30
C ASP A 431 23.04 17.69 38.42
N SER A 432 23.37 16.86 39.41
CA SER A 432 24.21 17.22 40.56
C SER A 432 25.70 17.33 40.25
N SER A 433 26.13 16.99 39.02
CA SER A 433 27.54 17.12 38.61
C SER A 433 27.96 18.57 38.32
N HIS A 434 26.97 19.46 38.11
CA HIS A 434 27.19 20.89 37.97
C HIS A 434 26.79 21.59 39.27
N GLY A 435 27.78 22.13 39.97
CA GLY A 435 27.53 22.93 41.17
C GLY A 435 26.80 24.22 40.81
N CYS A 436 25.89 24.66 41.67
CA CYS A 436 25.12 25.91 41.55
C CYS A 436 25.96 27.22 41.54
N GLY A 437 27.29 27.13 41.46
CA GLY A 437 28.15 28.24 41.83
C GLY A 437 27.91 28.69 43.27
N SER A 438 28.31 29.93 43.58
CA SER A 438 28.07 30.55 44.87
C SER A 438 26.56 30.68 45.16
N PRO A 439 26.07 30.33 46.37
CA PRO A 439 24.67 30.47 46.74
C PRO A 439 24.15 31.92 46.70
N PHE A 440 25.03 32.90 46.53
CA PHE A 440 24.71 34.33 46.42
C PHE A 440 24.48 34.81 44.97
N ASP A 441 24.90 34.04 43.96
CA ASP A 441 24.89 34.47 42.56
C ASP A 441 23.80 33.78 41.71
N SER A 442 23.30 32.61 42.12
CA SER A 442 22.18 31.98 41.43
C SER A 442 21.29 31.16 42.38
N HIS A 443 20.06 31.64 42.61
CA HIS A 443 19.08 30.94 43.45
C HIS A 443 18.26 29.87 42.70
N ASN A 444 18.39 29.79 41.37
CA ASN A 444 17.60 28.90 40.50
C ASN A 444 18.48 28.13 39.49
N CYS A 445 19.42 27.31 39.95
CA CYS A 445 20.16 26.42 39.05
C CYS A 445 19.33 25.18 38.74
N ASP A 446 18.73 25.19 37.56
CA ASP A 446 17.93 24.08 37.04
C ASP A 446 18.75 23.30 36.01
N TYR A 447 19.82 22.66 36.50
CA TYR A 447 20.62 21.76 35.69
C TYR A 447 19.93 20.40 35.64
N ARG A 448 19.68 19.94 34.42
CA ARG A 448 18.98 18.68 34.15
C ARG A 448 19.78 17.85 33.17
N LYS A 449 19.79 16.54 33.36
CA LYS A 449 20.39 15.58 32.45
C LYS A 449 19.34 14.61 31.93
N GLY A 450 19.54 14.16 30.69
CA GLY A 450 18.78 13.06 30.11
C GLY A 450 19.59 11.76 30.27
N THR A 451 18.98 10.70 30.78
CA THR A 451 19.58 9.36 30.84
C THR A 451 18.74 8.36 30.03
N PRO A 452 19.34 7.41 29.29
CA PRO A 452 18.59 6.40 28.56
C PRO A 452 17.67 5.57 29.47
N LEU A 453 16.58 5.02 28.92
CA LEU A 453 15.62 4.18 29.65
C LEU A 453 16.12 2.74 29.94
N LYS A 454 17.34 2.39 29.52
CA LYS A 454 17.88 1.03 29.61
C LYS A 454 18.65 0.78 30.90
#